data_AF-A0A1I7FM16-F1
#
_entry.id   AF-A0A1I7FM16-F1
#
_cell.length_a   1.000
_cell.length_b   1.000
_cell.length_c   1.000
_cell.angle_alpha   90.00
_cell.angle_beta   90.00
_cell.angle_gamma   90.00
#
_symmetry.space_group_name_H-M   'P 1'
#
loop_
_entity.id
_entity.type
_entity.pdbx_description
1 polymer ?
#
loop_
_entity_poly.entity_id
_entity_poly.type
_entity_poly.pdbx_seq_one_letter_code
_entity_poly.pdbx_strand_id
1 'polypeptide(L)'
;MQDNFVAIAVKGKEFLYKRSSMIAVPNGRANDVVDILNKRKYLIKEGEIWHVYENDSYTNMNIGKEITQVRKNGFKIHTNYIF
;
A
#
# COMPACT_ATOMS: atom_id res chain seq x y z
N MET A 1 -11.51 3.88 18.72
CA MET A 1 -10.27 3.13 18.49
C MET A 1 -9.75 3.55 17.14
N GLN A 2 -8.48 3.94 17.08
CA GLN A 2 -7.83 4.18 15.80
C GLN A 2 -7.53 2.79 15.22
N ASP A 3 -7.99 2.49 14.02
CA ASP A 3 -7.78 1.18 13.38
C ASP A 3 -6.65 1.31 12.36
N ASN A 4 -5.52 0.64 12.58
CA ASN A 4 -4.46 0.52 11.59
C ASN A 4 -4.96 -0.21 10.33
N PHE A 5 -4.21 -0.10 9.25
CA PHE A 5 -4.40 -0.95 8.09
C PHE A 5 -3.09 -1.55 7.64
N VAL A 6 -3.18 -2.66 6.92
CA VAL A 6 -2.03 -3.30 6.28
C VAL A 6 -2.26 -3.27 4.78
N ALA A 7 -1.21 -3.02 4.02
CA ALA A 7 -1.28 -3.00 2.57
C ALA A 7 0.05 -3.44 1.96
N ILE A 8 -0.01 -3.85 0.70
CA ILE A 8 1.20 -4.19 -0.08
C ILE A 8 1.88 -2.89 -0.50
N ALA A 9 3.18 -2.82 -0.23
CA ALA A 9 4.10 -1.75 -0.58
C ALA A 9 5.25 -2.29 -1.45
N VAL A 10 5.99 -1.37 -2.07
CA VAL A 10 7.26 -1.71 -2.73
C VAL A 10 8.38 -1.55 -1.71
N LYS A 11 9.28 -2.53 -1.61
CA LYS A 11 10.45 -2.48 -0.72
C LYS A 11 11.27 -1.22 -0.97
N GLY A 12 11.60 -0.49 0.09
CA GLY A 12 12.31 0.79 0.05
C GLY A 12 11.42 1.98 -0.36
N LYS A 13 10.11 1.78 -0.55
CA LYS A 13 9.11 2.82 -0.83
C LYS A 13 7.84 2.58 0.01
N GLU A 14 8.02 2.20 1.26
CA GLU A 14 6.93 1.82 2.18
C GLU A 14 5.97 2.97 2.49
N PHE A 15 6.34 4.21 2.19
CA PHE A 15 5.42 5.35 2.20
C PHE A 15 4.34 5.27 1.09
N LEU A 16 4.45 4.35 0.14
CA LEU A 16 3.47 4.08 -0.91
C LEU A 16 2.86 2.69 -0.75
N TYR A 17 1.54 2.59 -0.86
CA TYR A 17 0.85 1.32 -0.82
C TYR A 17 -0.18 1.14 -1.93
N LYS A 18 -0.46 -0.12 -2.24
CA LYS A 18 -1.50 -0.51 -3.18
C LYS A 18 -2.85 -0.51 -2.46
N ARG A 19 -3.67 0.52 -2.69
CA ARG A 19 -5.00 0.67 -2.07
C ARG A 19 -5.91 -0.55 -2.23
N SER A 20 -5.86 -1.26 -3.36
CA SER A 20 -6.66 -2.48 -3.58
C SER A 20 -6.24 -3.67 -2.74
N SER A 21 -5.09 -3.60 -2.04
CA SER A 21 -4.64 -4.58 -1.06
C SER A 21 -4.88 -4.15 0.38
N MET A 22 -5.51 -3.00 0.61
CA MET A 22 -5.72 -2.45 1.95
C MET A 22 -6.66 -3.35 2.76
N ILE A 23 -6.23 -3.72 3.96
CA ILE A 23 -7.01 -4.49 4.94
C ILE A 23 -6.97 -3.73 6.25
N ALA A 24 -8.14 -3.33 6.77
CA ALA A 24 -8.25 -2.74 8.10
C ALA A 24 -7.98 -3.80 9.17
N VAL A 25 -7.15 -3.48 10.15
CA VAL A 25 -6.74 -4.39 11.22
C VAL A 25 -6.79 -3.66 12.57
N PRO A 26 -7.38 -4.27 13.62
CA PRO A 26 -7.31 -3.69 14.95
C PRO A 26 -5.85 -3.46 15.38
N ASN A 27 -5.55 -2.30 15.99
CA ASN A 27 -4.17 -1.86 16.30
C ASN A 27 -3.28 -2.93 16.94
N GLY A 28 -3.81 -3.73 17.85
CA GLY A 28 -3.06 -4.77 18.56
C GLY A 28 -2.67 -5.99 17.73
N ARG A 29 -3.09 -6.09 16.46
CA ARG A 29 -2.85 -7.26 15.60
C ARG A 29 -2.18 -6.95 14.26
N ALA A 30 -1.92 -5.69 13.96
CA ALA A 30 -1.42 -5.29 12.64
C ALA A 30 -0.06 -5.95 12.29
N ASN A 31 0.87 -5.99 13.26
CA ASN A 31 2.18 -6.63 13.07
C ASN A 31 2.05 -8.14 12.86
N ASP A 32 1.27 -8.83 13.69
CA ASP A 32 1.04 -10.28 13.56
C ASP A 32 0.46 -10.63 12.17
N VAL A 33 -0.47 -9.83 11.68
CA VAL A 33 -1.06 -10.00 10.34
C VAL A 33 0.00 -9.81 9.27
N VAL A 34 0.78 -8.72 9.32
CA VAL A 34 1.85 -8.47 8.34
C VAL A 34 2.88 -9.59 8.32
N ASP A 35 3.30 -10.10 9.47
CA ASP A 35 4.26 -11.20 9.57
C ASP A 35 3.74 -12.47 8.90
N ILE A 36 2.47 -12.83 9.15
CA ILE A 36 1.84 -13.99 8.52
C ILE A 36 1.75 -13.80 7.00
N LEU A 37 1.32 -12.62 6.54
CA LEU A 37 1.15 -12.33 5.11
C LEU A 37 2.50 -12.33 4.37
N ASN A 38 3.54 -11.73 4.96
CA ASN A 38 4.89 -11.74 4.42
C ASN A 38 5.51 -13.14 4.41
N LYS A 39 5.38 -13.90 5.51
CA LYS A 39 5.86 -15.29 5.60
C LYS A 39 5.23 -16.18 4.54
N ARG A 40 3.94 -15.99 4.27
CA ARG A 40 3.19 -16.75 3.25
C ARG A 40 3.36 -16.20 1.83
N LYS A 41 4.05 -15.06 1.66
CA LYS A 41 4.14 -14.33 0.39
C LYS A 41 2.76 -14.08 -0.24
N TYR A 42 1.75 -13.79 0.59
CA TYR A 42 0.36 -13.70 0.14
C TYR A 42 0.15 -12.54 -0.83
N LEU A 43 -0.12 -12.85 -2.10
CA LEU A 43 -0.32 -11.88 -3.18
C LEU A 43 0.85 -10.91 -3.42
N ILE A 44 2.05 -11.25 -2.93
CA ILE A 44 3.27 -10.42 -3.04
C ILE A 44 4.03 -10.81 -4.31
N LYS A 45 4.43 -9.83 -5.11
CA LYS A 45 5.37 -9.99 -6.24
C LYS A 45 6.81 -9.76 -5.82
N GLU A 46 7.76 -10.07 -6.70
CA GLU A 46 9.17 -9.74 -6.45
C GLU A 46 9.34 -8.23 -6.20
N GLY A 47 10.01 -7.90 -5.09
CA GLY A 47 10.20 -6.51 -4.66
C GLY A 47 9.06 -5.89 -3.85
N GLU A 48 7.97 -6.61 -3.60
CA GLU A 48 6.86 -6.16 -2.76
C GLU A 48 6.95 -6.72 -1.32
N ILE A 49 6.25 -6.08 -0.37
CA ILE A 49 6.03 -6.53 1.01
C ILE A 49 4.66 -6.08 1.53
N TRP A 50 4.10 -6.78 2.50
CA TRP A 50 3.07 -6.20 3.36
C TRP A 50 3.72 -5.26 4.38
N HIS A 51 3.09 -4.12 4.60
CA HIS A 51 3.52 -3.11 5.56
C HIS A 51 2.32 -2.62 6.39
N VAL A 52 2.59 -2.22 7.64
CA VAL A 52 1.59 -1.65 8.55
C VAL A 52 1.53 -0.14 8.34
N TYR A 53 0.33 0.41 8.30
CA TYR A 53 0.07 1.83 8.22
C TYR A 53 -0.82 2.25 9.38
N GLU A 54 -0.43 3.35 10.02
CA GLU A 54 -1.26 4.01 11.01
C GLU A 54 -2.35 4.81 10.28
N ASN A 55 -3.60 4.56 10.65
CA ASN A 55 -4.72 5.33 10.12
C ASN A 55 -4.85 6.61 10.91
N ASP A 56 -4.06 7.61 10.56
CA ASP A 56 -4.42 8.97 10.89
C ASP A 56 -5.53 9.38 9.92
N SER A 57 -6.73 9.57 10.46
CA SER A 57 -7.92 10.04 9.74
C SER A 57 -7.68 11.31 8.90
N TYR A 58 -6.60 12.06 9.16
CA TYR A 58 -6.16 13.20 8.35
C TYR A 58 -5.36 12.85 7.08
N THR A 59 -4.75 11.67 7.01
CA THR A 59 -3.89 11.26 5.88
C THR A 59 -4.71 10.78 4.67
N ASN A 60 -5.97 10.40 4.88
CA ASN A 60 -6.88 9.86 3.85
C ASN A 60 -7.34 10.88 2.78
N MET A 61 -7.08 12.19 2.94
CA MET A 61 -7.54 13.21 1.99
C MET A 61 -6.50 13.68 0.96
N ASN A 62 -5.19 13.48 1.19
CA ASN A 62 -4.18 14.28 0.48
C ASN A 62 -3.24 13.54 -0.45
N ILE A 63 -3.43 12.24 -0.63
CA ILE A 63 -2.47 11.45 -1.39
C ILE A 63 -3.04 10.77 -2.64
N GLY A 64 -4.24 11.15 -3.08
CA GLY A 64 -4.67 10.88 -4.46
C GLY A 64 -4.15 11.91 -5.45
N LYS A 65 -2.86 11.89 -5.81
CA LYS A 65 -2.40 12.57 -7.05
C LYS A 65 -1.93 11.55 -8.07
N GLU A 66 -2.77 11.35 -9.07
CA GLU A 66 -2.53 10.57 -10.27
C GLU A 66 -1.17 10.95 -10.92
N ILE A 67 -0.20 10.01 -10.94
CA ILE A 67 1.03 10.18 -11.73
C ILE A 67 0.79 9.58 -13.13
N THR A 68 0.46 10.44 -14.09
CA THR A 68 0.37 10.03 -15.50
C THR A 68 1.77 10.03 -16.12
N GLN A 69 2.40 8.85 -16.23
CA GLN A 69 3.66 8.71 -16.94
C GLN A 69 3.42 8.46 -18.44
N VAL A 70 3.64 9.48 -19.27
CA VAL A 70 3.55 9.38 -20.74
C VAL A 70 4.93 9.05 -21.31
N ARG A 71 5.10 7.90 -21.98
CA ARG A 71 6.31 7.61 -22.78
C ARG A 71 6.12 8.09 -24.22
N LYS A 72 7.24 8.49 -24.84
CA LYS A 72 7.38 9.16 -26.16
C LYS A 72 6.84 8.41 -27.40
N ASN A 73 6.15 7.27 -27.24
CA ASN A 73 5.67 6.41 -28.34
C ASN A 73 4.13 6.15 -28.29
N GLY A 74 3.34 7.00 -27.63
CA GLY A 74 1.87 7.00 -27.78
C GLY A 74 1.09 6.00 -26.92
N PHE A 75 1.73 5.19 -26.08
CA PHE A 75 1.04 4.32 -25.12
C PHE A 75 0.83 5.04 -23.79
N LYS A 76 -0.44 5.22 -23.38
CA LYS A 76 -0.82 5.67 -22.03
C LYS A 76 -0.86 4.46 -21.10
N ILE A 77 0.05 4.41 -20.13
CA ILE A 77 -0.05 3.48 -19.01
C ILE A 77 -0.65 4.26 -17.84
N HIS A 78 -1.93 3.99 -17.52
CA HIS A 78 -2.51 4.49 -16.29
C HIS A 78 -2.00 3.63 -15.14
N THR A 79 -1.08 4.18 -14.35
CA THR A 79 -0.67 3.53 -13.12
C THR A 79 -1.21 4.37 -11.97
N ASN A 80 -2.25 3.85 -11.31
CA ASN A 80 -2.83 4.50 -10.14
C ASN A 80 -1.87 4.36 -8.97
N TYR A 81 -1.04 5.37 -8.75
CA TYR A 81 -0.38 5.58 -7.47
C TYR A 81 -1.19 6.61 -6.71
N ILE A 82 -1.76 6.17 -5.61
CA ILE A 82 -2.34 7.02 -4.58
C ILE A 82 -1.26 6.97 -3.51
N PHE A 83 -0.58 8.11 -3.35
CA PHE A 83 0.51 8.38 -2.42
C PHE A 83 0.16 8.04 -0.97
#